data_AF-A0A9E1V8A3-F1
#
_entry.id   AF-A0A9E1V8A3-F1
#
_cell.length_a   1.000
_cell.length_b   1.000
_cell.length_c   1.000
_cell.angle_alpha   90.00
_cell.angle_beta   90.00
_cell.angle_gamma   90.00
#
_symmetry.space_group_name_H-M   'P 1'
#
loop_
_entity.id
_entity.type
_entity.pdbx_description
1 polymer ?
#
loop_
_entity_poly.entity_id
_entity_poly.type
_entity_poly.pdbx_seq_one_letter_code
_entity_poly.pdbx_strand_id
1 'polypeptide(L)'
;MPRHHLIEEAKAELDVAYEEVKRAEREIMALESEYNERIKVSDAKEACVETLMAEKERRQDDCRIEEIYKLQKNAIERFARISSAFTIIGSVHSDGVGVDLLRGLLFSKQGSRTGNVEIDRAVKAFVRNLRAFSLDEGGYELDKDVRESWAVIEEILNEGHQAPDDN
;
A
#
# COMPACT_ATOMS: atom_id res chain seq x y z
N MET A 1 18.38 14.64 -5.04
CA MET A 1 17.40 13.98 -4.14
C MET A 1 18.10 12.80 -3.49
N PRO A 2 17.93 12.55 -2.19
CA PRO A 2 18.46 11.34 -1.57
C PRO A 2 17.85 10.14 -2.30
N ARG A 3 18.67 9.18 -2.71
CA ARG A 3 18.21 7.93 -3.31
C ARG A 3 17.71 7.07 -2.15
N HIS A 4 16.40 7.06 -1.93
CA HIS A 4 15.80 6.24 -0.90
C HIS A 4 15.83 4.77 -1.32
N HIS A 5 16.29 3.89 -0.44
CA HIS A 5 16.24 2.45 -0.70
C HIS A 5 14.79 1.98 -0.84
N LEU A 6 14.55 0.86 -1.53
CA LEU A 6 13.19 0.33 -1.76
C LEU A 6 12.32 0.29 -0.48
N ILE A 7 12.91 -0.13 0.65
CA ILE A 7 12.20 -0.17 1.93
C ILE A 7 11.88 1.22 2.50
N GLU A 8 12.75 2.21 2.26
CA GLU A 8 12.52 3.59 2.66
C GLU A 8 11.44 4.26 1.80
N GLU A 9 11.38 3.92 0.50
CA GLU A 9 10.32 4.39 -0.39
C GLU A 9 8.95 3.88 0.05
N ALA A 10 8.86 2.58 0.36
CA ALA A 10 7.64 1.97 0.86
C ALA A 10 7.20 2.56 2.22
N LYS A 11 8.16 2.90 3.09
CA LYS A 11 7.88 3.60 4.34
C LYS A 11 7.37 5.02 4.09
N ALA A 12 8.02 5.77 3.20
CA ALA A 12 7.61 7.13 2.87
C ALA A 12 6.19 7.16 2.26
N GLU A 13 5.84 6.18 1.42
CA GLU A 13 4.48 6.03 0.91
C GLU A 13 3.46 5.77 2.03
N LEU A 14 3.78 4.88 2.98
CA LEU A 14 2.95 4.61 4.15
C LEU A 14 2.75 5.85 5.03
N ASP A 15 3.83 6.60 5.28
CA ASP A 15 3.78 7.84 6.07
C ASP A 15 2.88 8.89 5.39
N VAL A 16 3.00 9.05 4.07
CA VAL A 16 2.11 9.94 3.29
C VAL A 16 0.66 9.50 3.40
N ALA A 17 0.36 8.21 3.17
CA ALA A 17 -1.01 7.71 3.24
C ALA A 17 -1.62 7.89 4.64
N TYR A 18 -0.83 7.78 5.70
CA TYR A 18 -1.28 8.03 7.07
C TYR A 18 -1.61 9.50 7.33
N GLU A 19 -0.81 10.42 6.80
CA GLU A 19 -1.09 11.86 6.92
C GLU A 19 -2.32 12.28 6.09
N GLU A 20 -2.56 11.66 4.94
CA GLU A 20 -3.78 11.87 4.15
C GLU A 20 -5.04 11.44 4.91
N VAL A 21 -5.01 10.29 5.59
CA VAL A 21 -6.12 9.83 6.47
C VAL A 21 -6.37 10.84 7.58
N LYS A 22 -5.33 11.24 8.31
CA LYS A 22 -5.45 12.25 9.38
C LYS A 22 -5.99 13.58 8.87
N ARG A 23 -5.65 13.97 7.64
CA ARG A 23 -6.19 15.20 7.04
C ARG A 23 -7.68 15.05 6.77
N ALA A 24 -8.08 13.97 6.09
CA ALA A 24 -9.48 13.71 5.77
C ALA A 24 -10.36 13.58 7.02
N GLU A 25 -9.90 12.87 8.06
CA GLU A 25 -10.63 12.75 9.32
C GLU A 25 -10.83 14.10 10.00
N ARG A 26 -9.81 14.97 10.00
CA ARG A 26 -9.92 16.34 10.55
C ARG A 26 -10.88 17.20 9.75
N GLU A 27 -10.88 17.10 8.42
CA GLU A 27 -11.80 17.83 7.55
C GLU A 27 -13.25 17.42 7.81
N ILE A 28 -13.51 16.11 7.94
CA ILE A 28 -14.84 15.59 8.30
C ILE A 28 -15.27 16.10 9.68
N MET A 29 -14.41 16.01 10.70
CA MET A 29 -14.74 16.51 12.04
C MET A 29 -15.03 18.02 12.05
N ALA A 30 -14.26 18.81 11.30
CA ALA A 30 -14.49 20.25 11.18
C ALA A 30 -15.83 20.55 10.51
N LEU A 31 -16.16 19.81 9.45
CA LEU A 31 -17.43 19.91 8.74
C LEU A 31 -18.60 19.50 9.66
N GLU A 32 -18.46 18.45 10.45
CA GLU A 32 -19.48 18.07 11.43
C GLU A 32 -19.72 19.17 12.47
N SER A 33 -18.65 19.77 12.99
CA SER A 33 -18.76 20.89 13.93
C SER A 33 -19.47 22.09 13.32
N GLU A 34 -19.07 22.48 12.10
CA GLU A 34 -19.65 23.61 11.37
C GLU A 34 -21.16 23.43 11.14
N TYR A 35 -21.58 22.26 10.63
CA TYR A 35 -22.99 22.01 10.36
C TYR A 35 -23.81 21.87 11.64
N ASN A 36 -23.25 21.29 12.71
CA ASN A 36 -23.90 21.24 14.01
C ASN A 36 -24.17 22.65 14.57
N GLU A 37 -23.25 23.59 14.40
CA GLU A 37 -23.45 24.99 14.79
C GLU A 37 -24.52 25.68 13.93
N ARG A 38 -24.46 25.51 12.61
CA ARG A 38 -25.46 26.08 11.69
C ARG A 38 -26.87 25.58 11.99
N ILE A 39 -27.03 24.29 12.27
CA ILE A 39 -28.32 23.68 12.64
C ILE A 39 -28.85 24.29 13.93
N LYS A 40 -28.00 24.45 14.96
CA LYS A 40 -28.39 25.08 16.24
C LYS A 40 -28.88 26.52 16.09
N VAL A 41 -28.31 27.28 15.15
CA VAL A 41 -28.69 28.68 14.88
C VAL A 41 -29.95 28.80 14.01
N SER A 42 -30.30 27.77 13.23
CA SER A 42 -31.42 27.79 12.28
C SER A 42 -32.83 27.69 12.88
N ASP A 43 -32.97 27.73 14.21
CA ASP A 43 -34.23 27.58 14.95
C ASP A 43 -35.02 26.30 14.58
N ALA A 44 -34.33 25.25 14.12
CA ALA A 44 -34.90 23.94 13.81
C ALA A 44 -36.08 23.95 12.80
N LYS A 45 -36.14 24.94 11.89
CA LYS A 45 -37.07 24.86 10.76
C LYS A 45 -36.71 23.64 9.91
N GLU A 46 -37.60 22.66 9.88
CA GLU A 46 -37.38 21.33 9.32
C GLU A 46 -36.78 21.37 7.89
N ALA A 47 -37.33 22.21 7.02
CA ALA A 47 -36.82 22.41 5.64
C ALA A 47 -35.40 23.01 5.57
N CYS A 48 -35.00 23.84 6.55
CA CYS A 48 -33.66 24.41 6.63
C CYS A 48 -32.64 23.38 7.12
N VAL A 49 -33.04 22.53 8.07
CA VAL A 49 -32.22 21.42 8.56
C VAL A 49 -32.00 20.38 7.46
N GLU A 50 -33.04 20.03 6.71
CA GLU A 50 -32.94 19.07 5.60
C GLU A 50 -31.96 19.55 4.51
N THR A 51 -32.02 20.84 4.16
CA THR A 51 -31.09 21.46 3.19
C THR A 51 -29.64 21.41 3.70
N LEU A 52 -29.42 21.72 4.97
CA LEU A 52 -28.10 21.69 5.59
C LEU A 52 -27.53 20.26 5.69
N MET A 53 -28.38 19.28 5.98
CA MET A 53 -27.96 17.87 6.01
C MET A 53 -27.57 17.35 4.62
N ALA A 54 -28.32 17.72 3.58
CA ALA A 54 -27.98 17.36 2.20
C ALA A 54 -26.67 18.02 1.72
N GLU A 55 -26.42 19.28 2.12
CA GLU A 55 -25.15 19.97 1.81
C GLU A 55 -23.97 19.35 2.59
N LYS A 56 -24.20 18.91 3.83
CA LYS A 56 -23.22 18.19 4.66
C LYS A 56 -22.82 16.86 4.00
N GLU A 57 -23.80 16.04 3.63
CA GLU A 57 -23.58 14.72 3.02
C GLU A 57 -22.78 14.84 1.72
N ARG A 58 -23.18 15.77 0.84
CA ARG A 58 -22.46 16.01 -0.42
C ARG A 58 -20.99 16.40 -0.19
N ARG A 59 -20.71 17.25 0.81
CA ARG A 59 -19.32 17.65 1.12
C ARG A 59 -18.53 16.56 1.85
N GLN A 60 -19.20 15.67 2.58
CA GLN A 60 -18.54 14.49 3.16
C GLN A 60 -18.14 13.50 2.05
N ASP A 61 -18.96 13.33 1.02
CA ASP A 61 -18.63 12.52 -0.15
C ASP A 61 -17.41 13.07 -0.90
N ASP A 62 -17.28 14.40 -1.01
CA ASP A 62 -16.13 15.07 -1.61
C ASP A 62 -14.80 14.77 -0.88
N CYS A 63 -14.84 14.42 0.41
CA CYS A 63 -13.65 14.02 1.18
C CYS A 63 -13.12 12.62 0.80
N ARG A 64 -13.91 11.82 0.06
CA ARG A 64 -13.53 10.49 -0.50
C ARG A 64 -12.79 9.58 0.50
N ILE A 65 -13.21 9.60 1.77
CA ILE A 65 -12.48 8.95 2.87
C ILE A 65 -12.31 7.44 2.67
N GLU A 66 -13.28 6.77 2.04
CA GLU A 66 -13.17 5.35 1.70
C GLU A 66 -12.02 5.06 0.73
N GLU A 67 -11.79 5.93 -0.24
CA GLU A 67 -10.68 5.79 -1.19
C GLU A 67 -9.34 6.02 -0.48
N ILE A 68 -9.30 6.97 0.45
CA ILE A 68 -8.11 7.26 1.26
C ILE A 68 -7.78 6.06 2.18
N TYR A 69 -8.78 5.43 2.81
CA TYR A 69 -8.55 4.19 3.56
C TYR A 69 -8.09 3.03 2.68
N LYS A 70 -8.58 2.91 1.44
CA LYS A 70 -8.08 1.91 0.48
C LYS A 70 -6.62 2.17 0.13
N LEU A 71 -6.23 3.42 -0.11
CA LEU A 71 -4.83 3.81 -0.35
C LEU A 71 -3.94 3.47 0.84
N GLN A 72 -4.37 3.82 2.07
CA GLN A 72 -3.66 3.48 3.29
C GLN A 72 -3.48 1.96 3.44
N LYS A 73 -4.55 1.19 3.22
CA LYS A 73 -4.49 -0.27 3.28
C LYS A 73 -3.47 -0.82 2.29
N ASN A 74 -3.48 -0.35 1.04
CA ASN A 74 -2.52 -0.78 0.02
C ASN A 74 -1.08 -0.45 0.41
N ALA A 75 -0.83 0.75 0.95
CA ALA A 75 0.50 1.15 1.42
C ALA A 75 0.98 0.29 2.60
N ILE A 76 0.10 -0.05 3.55
CA ILE A 76 0.38 -0.97 4.67
C ILE A 76 0.79 -2.35 4.13
N GLU A 77 0.00 -2.90 3.21
CA GLU A 77 0.27 -4.21 2.64
C GLU A 77 1.59 -4.24 1.86
N ARG A 78 1.86 -3.20 1.05
CA ARG A 78 3.11 -3.03 0.31
C ARG A 78 4.32 -2.99 1.25
N PHE A 79 4.26 -2.12 2.26
CA PHE A 79 5.34 -1.98 3.26
C PHE A 79 5.58 -3.28 4.03
N ALA A 80 4.53 -3.98 4.44
CA ALA A 80 4.64 -5.26 5.14
C ALA A 80 5.32 -6.35 4.29
N ARG A 81 4.96 -6.44 2.99
CA ARG A 81 5.56 -7.40 2.05
C ARG A 81 7.05 -7.12 1.86
N ILE A 82 7.42 -5.86 1.60
CA ILE A 82 8.82 -5.46 1.41
C ILE A 82 9.63 -5.71 2.69
N SER A 83 9.13 -5.28 3.85
CA SER A 83 9.81 -5.47 5.14
C SER A 83 10.05 -6.95 5.46
N SER A 84 9.06 -7.80 5.14
CA SER A 84 9.19 -9.25 5.30
C SER A 84 10.23 -9.84 4.36
N ALA A 85 10.29 -9.36 3.12
CA ALA A 85 11.27 -9.81 2.14
C ALA A 85 12.71 -9.48 2.58
N PHE A 86 12.95 -8.25 3.04
CA PHE A 86 14.23 -7.85 3.65
C PHE A 86 14.57 -8.70 4.86
N THR A 87 13.60 -8.99 5.73
CA THR A 87 13.79 -9.83 6.93
C THR A 87 14.18 -11.26 6.57
N ILE A 88 13.47 -11.89 5.63
CA ILE A 88 13.75 -13.26 5.17
C ILE A 88 15.15 -13.32 4.59
N ILE A 89 15.49 -12.39 3.70
CA ILE A 89 16.76 -12.41 2.97
C ILE A 89 17.94 -12.07 3.89
N GLY A 90 17.76 -11.17 4.86
CA GLY A 90 18.77 -10.85 5.88
C GLY A 90 18.99 -11.98 6.89
N SER A 91 18.01 -12.86 7.11
CA SER A 91 18.09 -13.93 8.12
C SER A 91 18.48 -15.30 7.54
N VAL A 92 18.08 -15.57 6.31
CA VAL A 92 18.28 -16.87 5.65
C VAL A 92 19.50 -16.77 4.75
N HIS A 93 20.50 -17.63 4.94
CA HIS A 93 21.74 -17.58 4.15
C HIS A 93 21.70 -18.45 2.88
N SER A 94 20.73 -19.37 2.78
CA SER A 94 20.53 -20.20 1.59
C SER A 94 19.57 -19.54 0.58
N ASP A 95 20.03 -19.35 -0.65
CA ASP A 95 19.23 -18.76 -1.73
C ASP A 95 17.95 -19.55 -2.02
N GLY A 96 18.04 -20.89 -2.05
CA GLY A 96 16.89 -21.76 -2.30
C GLY A 96 15.81 -21.59 -1.22
N VAL A 97 16.21 -21.64 0.05
CA VAL A 97 15.27 -21.48 1.18
C VAL A 97 14.68 -20.06 1.21
N GLY A 98 15.48 -19.04 0.92
CA GLY A 98 15.00 -17.65 0.85
C GLY A 98 13.96 -17.43 -0.25
N VAL A 99 14.18 -18.03 -1.43
CA VAL A 99 13.24 -18.01 -2.55
C VAL A 99 11.94 -18.71 -2.19
N ASP A 100 12.00 -19.92 -1.62
CA ASP A 100 10.82 -20.69 -1.26
C ASP A 100 9.95 -19.98 -0.20
N LEU A 101 10.59 -19.41 0.82
CA LEU A 101 9.90 -18.64 1.87
C LEU A 101 9.27 -17.36 1.31
N LEU A 102 10.00 -16.60 0.50
CA LEU A 102 9.48 -15.37 -0.08
C LEU A 102 8.33 -15.65 -1.05
N ARG A 103 8.45 -16.69 -1.86
CA ARG A 103 7.38 -17.16 -2.75
C ARG A 103 6.15 -17.58 -1.94
N GLY A 104 6.34 -18.38 -0.90
CA GLY A 104 5.26 -18.83 -0.02
C GLY A 104 4.54 -17.65 0.66
N LEU A 105 5.30 -16.64 1.11
CA LEU A 105 4.73 -15.43 1.71
C LEU A 105 3.88 -14.64 0.70
N LEU A 106 4.45 -14.32 -0.47
CA LEU A 106 3.84 -13.39 -1.42
C LEU A 106 2.72 -14.02 -2.24
N PHE A 107 2.84 -15.31 -2.57
CA PHE A 107 1.97 -15.98 -3.53
C PHE A 107 1.16 -17.13 -2.92
N SER A 108 1.07 -17.22 -1.58
CA SER A 108 0.30 -18.27 -0.87
C SER A 108 -1.14 -18.46 -1.37
N LYS A 109 -1.78 -17.38 -1.84
CA LYS A 109 -3.19 -17.37 -2.25
C LYS A 109 -3.42 -17.60 -3.76
N GLN A 110 -2.38 -17.50 -4.60
CA GLN A 110 -2.53 -17.56 -6.07
C GLN A 110 -2.64 -18.99 -6.65
N GLY A 111 -2.75 -20.01 -5.80
CA GLY A 111 -3.19 -21.37 -6.16
C GLY A 111 -2.79 -21.89 -7.54
N SER A 112 -1.53 -22.29 -7.75
CA SER A 112 -1.00 -23.13 -8.85
C SER A 112 -1.39 -22.83 -10.32
N ARG A 113 -2.22 -21.83 -10.65
CA ARG A 113 -2.98 -21.89 -11.91
C ARG A 113 -2.36 -21.21 -13.11
N THR A 114 -1.40 -20.29 -12.98
CA THR A 114 -0.62 -19.78 -14.13
C THR A 114 0.59 -19.00 -13.64
N GLY A 115 1.74 -19.10 -14.32
CA GLY A 115 2.89 -18.23 -14.04
C GLY A 115 3.96 -18.74 -13.06
N ASN A 116 3.92 -20.00 -12.60
CA ASN A 116 4.92 -20.52 -11.63
C ASN A 116 6.39 -20.29 -12.07
N VAL A 117 6.69 -20.39 -13.37
CA VAL A 117 8.04 -20.15 -13.90
C VAL A 117 8.43 -18.67 -13.84
N GLU A 118 7.47 -17.78 -14.06
CA GLU A 118 7.67 -16.33 -14.02
C GLU A 118 7.79 -15.82 -12.59
N ILE A 119 6.91 -16.30 -11.70
CA ILE A 119 7.00 -16.08 -10.25
C ILE A 119 8.37 -16.53 -9.73
N ASP A 120 8.77 -17.77 -10.05
CA ASP A 120 10.07 -18.29 -9.62
C ASP A 120 11.23 -17.45 -10.17
N ARG A 121 11.15 -16.99 -11.43
CA ARG A 121 12.18 -16.15 -12.04
C ARG A 121 12.26 -14.79 -11.35
N ALA A 122 11.13 -14.14 -11.11
CA ALA A 122 11.05 -12.82 -10.46
C ALA A 122 11.56 -12.88 -9.02
N VAL A 123 11.11 -13.86 -8.23
CA VAL A 123 11.54 -14.05 -6.85
C VAL A 123 13.04 -14.39 -6.78
N LYS A 124 13.55 -15.26 -7.65
CA LYS A 124 15.00 -15.56 -7.71
C LYS A 124 15.84 -14.34 -8.04
N ALA A 125 15.41 -13.53 -9.01
CA ALA A 125 16.09 -12.30 -9.38
C ALA A 125 16.14 -11.32 -8.20
N PHE A 126 15.00 -11.11 -7.53
CA PHE A 126 14.91 -10.23 -6.38
C PHE A 126 15.79 -10.70 -5.20
N VAL A 127 15.72 -11.98 -4.83
CA VAL A 127 16.55 -12.53 -3.73
C VAL A 127 18.03 -12.34 -4.02
N ARG A 128 18.47 -12.64 -5.25
CA ARG A 128 19.87 -12.47 -5.66
C ARG A 128 20.30 -11.01 -5.57
N ASN A 129 19.51 -10.10 -6.13
CA ASN A 129 19.84 -8.68 -6.18
C ASN A 129 19.84 -8.08 -4.77
N LEU A 130 18.88 -8.45 -3.92
CA LEU A 130 18.82 -7.94 -2.55
C LEU A 130 19.97 -8.45 -1.67
N ARG A 131 20.42 -9.68 -1.88
CA ARG A 131 21.62 -10.20 -1.20
C ARG A 131 22.87 -9.47 -1.63
N ALA A 132 23.05 -9.28 -2.93
CA ALA A 132 24.18 -8.52 -3.45
C ALA A 132 24.18 -7.10 -2.87
N PHE A 133 23.03 -6.44 -2.85
CA PHE A 133 22.83 -5.14 -2.21
C PHE A 133 23.14 -5.16 -0.72
N SER A 134 22.74 -6.20 0.02
CA SER A 134 22.98 -6.31 1.47
C SER A 134 24.44 -6.58 1.83
N LEU A 135 25.24 -7.09 0.88
CA LEU A 135 26.66 -7.38 1.05
C LEU A 135 27.58 -6.24 0.60
N ASP A 136 27.06 -5.29 -0.18
CA ASP A 136 27.80 -4.17 -0.75
C ASP A 136 27.19 -2.83 -0.31
N GLU A 137 27.81 -2.17 0.67
CA GLU A 137 27.29 -0.98 1.37
C GLU A 137 27.14 0.30 0.48
N GLY A 138 27.23 0.24 -0.85
CA GLY A 138 27.22 1.45 -1.67
C GLY A 138 26.90 1.35 -3.17
N GLY A 139 26.50 0.18 -3.69
CA GLY A 139 26.22 0.02 -5.12
C GLY A 139 24.90 0.65 -5.56
N TYR A 140 24.91 1.85 -6.14
CA TYR A 140 23.72 2.46 -6.75
C TYR A 140 23.05 1.55 -7.79
N GLU A 141 23.84 0.78 -8.53
CA GLU A 141 23.36 -0.18 -9.52
C GLU A 141 22.60 -1.34 -8.86
N LEU A 142 23.06 -1.80 -7.69
CA LEU A 142 22.40 -2.88 -6.95
C LEU A 142 21.06 -2.43 -6.37
N ASP A 143 20.97 -1.20 -5.87
CA ASP A 143 19.70 -0.63 -5.41
C ASP A 143 18.68 -0.53 -6.56
N LYS A 144 19.13 -0.11 -7.75
CA LYS A 144 18.29 -0.10 -8.95
C LYS A 144 17.81 -1.51 -9.32
N ASP A 145 18.70 -2.49 -9.33
CA ASP A 145 18.38 -3.89 -9.65
C ASP A 145 17.38 -4.51 -8.64
N VAL A 146 17.47 -4.12 -7.37
CA VAL A 146 16.49 -4.49 -6.33
C VAL A 146 15.12 -3.90 -6.65
N ARG A 147 15.03 -2.62 -7.03
CA ARG A 147 13.76 -1.98 -7.39
C ARG A 147 13.13 -2.58 -8.63
N GLU A 148 13.93 -2.80 -9.69
CA GLU A 148 13.43 -3.36 -10.94
C GLU A 148 12.91 -4.78 -10.75
N SER A 149 13.63 -5.62 -10.00
CA SER A 149 13.16 -6.97 -9.68
C SER A 149 11.93 -6.99 -8.77
N TRP A 150 11.79 -6.02 -7.86
CA TRP A 150 10.58 -5.87 -7.05
C TRP A 150 9.37 -5.41 -7.88
N ALA A 151 9.55 -4.47 -8.81
CA ALA A 151 8.47 -3.99 -9.68
C ALA A 151 7.81 -5.13 -10.47
N VAL A 152 8.60 -6.10 -10.94
CA VAL A 152 8.07 -7.30 -11.62
C VAL A 152 7.24 -8.16 -10.64
N ILE A 153 7.67 -8.31 -9.40
CA ILE A 153 6.88 -9.02 -8.38
C ILE A 153 5.54 -8.31 -8.13
N GLU A 154 5.54 -6.98 -8.06
CA GLU A 154 4.32 -6.20 -7.87
C GLU A 154 3.35 -6.31 -9.04
N GLU A 155 3.86 -6.31 -10.26
CA GLU A 155 3.06 -6.53 -11.47
C GLU A 155 2.32 -7.86 -11.39
N ILE A 156 3.02 -8.96 -11.09
CA ILE A 156 2.43 -10.30 -10.96
C ILE A 156 1.41 -10.37 -9.80
N LEU A 157 1.69 -9.70 -8.68
CA LEU A 157 0.76 -9.64 -7.54
C LEU A 157 -0.53 -8.90 -7.89
N ASN A 158 -0.44 -7.86 -8.72
CA ASN A 158 -1.57 -7.04 -9.16
C ASN A 158 -2.39 -7.74 -10.25
N GLU A 159 -1.75 -8.43 -11.20
CA GLU A 159 -2.42 -9.25 -12.22
C GLU A 159 -3.24 -10.37 -11.58
N GLY A 160 -2.69 -11.07 -10.59
CA GLY A 160 -3.43 -12.10 -9.86
C GLY A 160 -4.53 -11.56 -8.93
N HIS A 161 -4.58 -10.25 -8.65
CA HIS A 161 -5.70 -9.59 -7.97
C HIS A 161 -6.85 -9.20 -8.93
N GLN A 162 -6.60 -9.17 -10.25
CA GLN A 162 -7.60 -8.77 -11.26
C GLN A 162 -8.38 -9.96 -11.86
N ALA A 163 -8.06 -11.20 -11.51
CA ALA A 163 -8.89 -12.34 -11.89
C ALA A 163 -10.27 -12.18 -11.19
N PRO A 164 -11.39 -12.18 -11.93
CA PRO A 164 -12.69 -11.95 -11.34
C PRO A 164 -13.01 -13.09 -10.37
N ASP A 165 -13.56 -12.74 -9.21
CA ASP A 165 -14.36 -13.65 -8.39
C ASP A 165 -15.61 -14.05 -9.22
N ASP A 166 -15.43 -14.94 -10.19
CA ASP A 166 -16.52 -15.67 -10.82
C ASP A 166 -16.87 -16.84 -9.88
N ASN A 167 -17.73 -16.55 -8.90
CA ASN A 167 -18.84 -17.42 -8.43
C ASN A 167 -19.70 -16.74 -7.37
#